data_AF-A0A1Y3W130-F1
#
_entry.id   AF-A0A1Y3W130-F1
#
_cell.length_a   1.000
_cell.length_b   1.000
_cell.length_c   1.000
_cell.angle_alpha   90.00
_cell.angle_beta   90.00
_cell.angle_gamma   90.00
#
_symmetry.space_group_name_H-M   'P 1'
#
loop_
_entity.id
_entity.type
_entity.pdbx_description
1 polymer ?
#
loop_
_entity_poly.entity_id
_entity_poly.type
_entity_poly.pdbx_seq_one_letter_code
_entity_poly.pdbx_strand_id
1 'polypeptide(L)'
;MRKILLIVIGVIGMFLTACDDDKEMSLSDIPIRLSGKILGINEGEALARFRGGAGVGVYIVDASERQSGDLLGARVSNKKFMQSADGLVGDPLVYWNRETGIEFAAYYPYLPENGILSEACLFQVAERQDSLQDGLSAYGESDFLWARGYADFQTEPIALEFSHLMSKVIIYLKSDAMIPGDMIGGEVRILGSVTNAKIDLNEGTVIAEGETGEVVAADEVMQKDGFEIAVKAIIVPQTLKKGVKWLDIKTLGGYSYFSELPEDLIFQPGKQMTLSVSIESGECHVTVEEIEDWIETETPIVGEVVEDLPTFKLYDFYNLNGVQGLVIAVDETGKHGVLISLDEERTQWCTEPSLMAQAYSAGDAQENLNEVLNVDPTLEKFPAMKWCMDKNKDGISGWYMPALNELRDFWNILYTNTDLINDKIVATGVVGATEIKTNWWDTDGYFSSSLSLSDKVRSISFSMFGDGISVALLSQDASSHVRAFYKF
;
A
#
# COMPACT_ATOMS: atom_id res chain seq x y z
N MET A 1 -62.94 -55.06 33.65
CA MET A 1 -62.76 -54.34 32.36
C MET A 1 -61.55 -53.43 32.48
N ARG A 2 -60.50 -53.73 31.71
CA ARG A 2 -59.46 -52.88 31.11
C ARG A 2 -59.17 -51.46 31.68
N LYS A 3 -57.90 -51.29 32.12
CA LYS A 3 -56.87 -50.25 31.81
C LYS A 3 -56.21 -49.67 33.09
N ILE A 4 -54.90 -49.85 33.39
CA ILE A 4 -53.66 -49.32 32.74
C ILE A 4 -53.64 -47.77 32.88
N LEU A 5 -52.65 -47.04 33.44
CA LEU A 5 -51.22 -47.25 33.76
C LEU A 5 -50.64 -46.00 34.51
N LEU A 6 -49.44 -46.16 35.12
CA LEU A 6 -48.34 -45.17 35.39
C LEU A 6 -48.65 -43.92 36.25
N ILE A 7 -48.07 -43.67 37.43
CA ILE A 7 -46.67 -43.58 37.89
C ILE A 7 -45.75 -42.81 36.94
N VAL A 8 -45.53 -41.54 37.26
CA VAL A 8 -44.39 -40.73 36.81
C VAL A 8 -43.75 -40.12 38.06
N ILE A 9 -42.48 -40.47 38.29
CA ILE A 9 -41.59 -39.91 39.30
C ILE A 9 -40.90 -38.69 38.67
N GLY A 10 -41.07 -37.51 39.25
CA GLY A 10 -40.41 -36.29 38.83
C GLY A 10 -38.98 -36.22 39.36
N VAL A 11 -38.01 -36.22 38.45
CA VAL A 11 -36.62 -35.83 38.69
C VAL A 11 -36.46 -34.38 38.23
N ILE A 12 -36.16 -33.50 39.18
CA ILE A 12 -35.85 -32.09 38.92
C ILE A 12 -34.37 -32.03 38.52
N GLY A 13 -34.11 -31.85 37.23
CA GLY A 13 -32.79 -31.56 36.67
C GLY A 13 -32.52 -30.06 36.68
N MET A 14 -31.37 -29.67 37.24
CA MET A 14 -30.80 -28.33 37.15
C MET A 14 -30.62 -27.91 35.70
N PHE A 15 -31.28 -26.83 35.28
CA PHE A 15 -30.91 -26.08 34.09
C PHE A 15 -29.79 -25.10 34.47
N LEU A 16 -28.55 -25.46 34.15
CA LEU A 16 -27.51 -24.47 33.89
C LEU A 16 -27.79 -23.90 32.50
N THR A 17 -28.28 -22.66 32.46
CA THR A 17 -28.29 -21.84 31.26
C THR A 17 -26.84 -21.48 30.93
N ALA A 18 -26.25 -22.21 30.00
CA ALA A 18 -25.10 -21.74 29.24
C ALA A 18 -25.60 -20.56 28.39
N CYS A 19 -25.05 -19.38 28.61
CA CYS A 19 -25.24 -18.26 27.70
C CYS A 19 -24.48 -18.54 26.41
N ASP A 20 -25.28 -18.61 25.34
CA ASP A 20 -25.02 -18.43 23.91
C ASP A 20 -23.58 -18.09 23.47
N ASP A 21 -23.08 -19.02 22.64
CA ASP A 21 -22.10 -18.94 21.56
C ASP A 21 -21.48 -17.56 21.27
N ASP A 22 -20.20 -17.43 21.63
CA ASP A 22 -19.24 -16.67 20.83
C ASP A 22 -19.25 -17.28 19.42
N LYS A 23 -19.94 -16.63 18.46
CA LYS A 23 -19.80 -16.96 17.04
C LYS A 23 -18.35 -16.68 16.64
N GLU A 24 -17.50 -17.69 16.73
CA GLU A 24 -16.20 -17.69 16.06
C GLU A 24 -16.44 -17.36 14.58
N MET A 25 -15.90 -16.23 14.13
CA MET A 25 -15.93 -15.82 12.74
C MET A 25 -15.16 -16.85 11.92
N SER A 26 -15.86 -17.67 11.14
CA SER A 26 -15.21 -18.62 10.23
C SER A 26 -14.85 -17.89 8.94
N LEU A 27 -13.62 -17.38 8.86
CA LEU A 27 -13.07 -16.87 7.61
C LEU A 27 -13.02 -17.97 6.54
N SER A 28 -13.12 -17.58 5.27
CA SER A 28 -12.89 -18.45 4.11
C SER A 28 -11.39 -18.51 3.76
N ASP A 29 -11.00 -19.51 2.97
CA ASP A 29 -9.65 -19.61 2.41
C ASP A 29 -9.45 -18.74 1.15
N ILE A 30 -10.46 -17.95 0.77
CA ILE A 30 -10.47 -17.12 -0.45
C ILE A 30 -10.21 -15.66 -0.05
N PRO A 31 -9.12 -15.04 -0.53
CA PRO A 31 -8.86 -13.63 -0.27
C PRO A 31 -9.82 -12.74 -1.06
N ILE A 32 -10.17 -11.60 -0.47
CA ILE A 32 -10.86 -10.51 -1.15
C ILE A 32 -9.88 -9.88 -2.13
N ARG A 33 -10.26 -9.88 -3.40
CA ARG A 33 -9.54 -9.25 -4.50
C ARG A 33 -10.37 -8.08 -4.98
N LEU A 34 -9.75 -6.92 -5.12
CA LEU A 34 -10.38 -5.70 -5.64
C LEU A 34 -9.72 -5.31 -6.95
N SER A 35 -10.40 -4.56 -7.80
CA SER A 35 -9.81 -3.92 -8.99
C SER A 35 -10.24 -2.47 -9.03
N GLY A 36 -9.28 -1.55 -9.20
CA GLY A 36 -9.62 -0.14 -9.32
C GLY A 36 -10.05 0.20 -10.74
N LYS A 37 -11.17 0.90 -10.90
CA LYS A 37 -11.59 1.57 -12.13
C LYS A 37 -11.89 3.03 -11.80
N ILE A 38 -11.19 3.96 -12.44
CA ILE A 38 -11.50 5.39 -12.30
C ILE A 38 -12.49 5.76 -13.39
N LEU A 39 -13.49 6.57 -13.04
CA LEU A 39 -14.54 6.96 -13.99
C LEU A 39 -13.94 7.69 -15.21
N GLY A 40 -14.18 7.15 -16.41
CA GLY A 40 -13.62 7.64 -17.67
C GLY A 40 -12.48 6.81 -18.24
N ILE A 41 -11.73 6.08 -17.39
CA ILE A 41 -10.56 5.27 -17.79
C ILE A 41 -10.99 3.90 -18.35
N ASN A 42 -10.30 3.40 -19.38
CA ASN A 42 -10.49 2.02 -19.85
C ASN A 42 -9.95 0.99 -18.82
N GLU A 43 -10.53 -0.21 -18.75
CA GLU A 43 -10.20 -1.20 -17.71
C GLU A 43 -8.71 -1.60 -17.61
N GLY A 44 -7.94 -1.51 -18.70
CA GLY A 44 -6.49 -1.78 -18.70
C GLY A 44 -5.63 -0.64 -18.13
N GLU A 45 -6.17 0.57 -18.05
CA GLU A 45 -5.43 1.81 -17.80
C GLU A 45 -5.46 2.23 -16.32
N ALA A 46 -6.49 1.82 -15.58
CA ALA A 46 -6.59 2.03 -14.13
C ALA A 46 -5.55 1.21 -13.35
N LEU A 47 -5.01 0.15 -13.98
CA LEU A 47 -3.97 -0.71 -13.42
C LEU A 47 -2.65 0.02 -13.15
N ALA A 48 -2.38 1.18 -13.78
CA ALA A 48 -1.13 1.94 -13.62
C ALA A 48 -1.17 2.98 -12.49
N ARG A 49 -2.35 3.51 -12.14
CA ARG A 49 -2.51 4.60 -11.16
C ARG A 49 -2.11 4.19 -9.74
N PHE A 50 -2.31 2.92 -9.39
CA PHE A 50 -2.04 2.38 -8.04
C PHE A 50 -0.67 1.72 -7.90
N ARG A 51 0.21 1.79 -8.92
CA ARG A 51 1.50 1.06 -8.96
C ARG A 51 2.65 1.70 -8.17
N GLY A 52 2.46 2.87 -7.56
CA GLY A 52 3.51 3.65 -6.92
C GLY A 52 3.82 3.31 -5.46
N GLY A 53 3.29 2.24 -4.86
CA GLY A 53 3.54 2.00 -3.43
C GLY A 53 2.66 2.82 -2.47
N ALA A 54 2.01 3.88 -2.95
CA ALA A 54 1.02 4.67 -2.19
C ALA A 54 -0.08 3.75 -1.63
N GLY A 55 -0.66 2.88 -2.46
CA GLY A 55 -1.66 1.89 -2.04
C GLY A 55 -3.05 2.50 -1.84
N VAL A 56 -4.04 1.64 -1.61
CA VAL A 56 -5.45 2.01 -1.42
C VAL A 56 -5.85 1.69 0.02
N GLY A 57 -6.44 2.64 0.72
CA GLY A 57 -7.02 2.39 2.04
C GLY A 57 -8.41 1.80 1.91
N VAL A 58 -8.65 0.65 2.53
CA VAL A 58 -9.92 -0.08 2.40
C VAL A 58 -10.55 -0.34 3.75
N TYR A 59 -11.86 -0.11 3.82
CA TYR A 59 -12.74 -0.45 4.93
C TYR A 59 -13.74 -1.51 4.46
N ILE A 60 -13.94 -2.57 5.24
CA ILE A 60 -14.89 -3.65 4.93
C ILE A 60 -15.75 -3.96 6.15
N VAL A 61 -17.06 -3.95 5.95
CA VAL A 61 -18.08 -4.44 6.87
C VAL A 61 -18.70 -5.69 6.24
N ASP A 62 -18.79 -6.79 7.00
CA ASP A 62 -19.54 -7.96 6.55
C ASP A 62 -21.04 -7.65 6.64
N ALA A 63 -21.77 -7.79 5.54
CA ALA A 63 -23.17 -7.42 5.43
C ALA A 63 -23.96 -8.51 4.71
N SER A 64 -25.13 -8.88 5.25
CA SER A 64 -26.01 -9.89 4.64
C SER A 64 -26.87 -9.33 3.50
N GLU A 65 -27.06 -8.01 3.46
CA GLU A 65 -27.78 -7.27 2.43
C GLU A 65 -27.16 -5.88 2.30
N ARG A 66 -27.34 -5.22 1.16
CA ARG A 66 -26.91 -3.83 0.95
C ARG A 66 -27.66 -2.90 1.90
N GLN A 67 -26.99 -2.42 2.93
CA GLN A 67 -27.44 -1.32 3.77
C GLN A 67 -26.77 -0.03 3.27
N SER A 68 -27.46 1.09 3.39
CA SER A 68 -26.87 2.42 3.13
C SER A 68 -26.20 2.96 4.41
N GLY A 69 -25.72 2.05 5.26
CA GLY A 69 -25.39 2.29 6.66
C GLY A 69 -23.95 2.72 6.88
N ASP A 70 -23.73 3.30 8.04
CA ASP A 70 -22.42 3.74 8.53
C ASP A 70 -21.39 2.59 8.54
N LEU A 71 -20.17 2.83 8.08
CA LEU A 71 -19.07 1.86 8.14
C LEU A 71 -18.47 1.71 9.56
N LEU A 72 -19.03 2.40 10.56
CA LEU A 72 -18.71 2.19 11.97
C LEU A 72 -18.81 0.70 12.34
N GLY A 73 -17.68 0.11 12.77
CA GLY A 73 -17.59 -1.32 13.10
C GLY A 73 -17.03 -2.21 11.98
N ALA A 74 -16.39 -1.62 10.95
CA ALA A 74 -15.70 -2.36 9.90
C ALA A 74 -14.71 -3.40 10.47
N ARG A 75 -14.91 -4.66 10.07
CA ARG A 75 -13.99 -5.78 10.37
C ARG A 75 -12.58 -5.48 9.87
N VAL A 76 -12.51 -4.82 8.72
CA VAL A 76 -11.26 -4.33 8.14
C VAL A 76 -11.32 -2.82 8.21
N SER A 77 -10.42 -2.22 8.99
CA SER A 77 -10.37 -0.77 9.18
C SER A 77 -9.07 -0.22 8.62
N ASN A 78 -9.19 0.69 7.65
CA ASN A 78 -8.09 1.38 6.99
C ASN A 78 -6.93 0.45 6.58
N LYS A 79 -7.26 -0.69 5.97
CA LYS A 79 -6.24 -1.66 5.57
C LYS A 79 -5.63 -1.23 4.24
N LYS A 80 -4.29 -1.24 4.15
CA LYS A 80 -3.58 -0.99 2.89
C LYS A 80 -3.79 -2.16 1.94
N PHE A 81 -4.31 -1.86 0.75
CA PHE A 81 -4.40 -2.74 -0.39
C PHE A 81 -3.39 -2.29 -1.44
N MET A 82 -2.64 -3.24 -1.96
CA MET A 82 -1.55 -3.00 -2.92
C MET A 82 -1.88 -3.67 -4.24
N GLN A 83 -1.45 -3.04 -5.34
CA GLN A 83 -1.56 -3.63 -6.66
C GLN A 83 -0.70 -4.91 -6.73
N SER A 84 -1.33 -6.01 -7.13
CA SER A 84 -0.70 -7.31 -7.41
C SER A 84 -1.12 -7.80 -8.81
N ALA A 85 -0.65 -8.99 -9.23
CA ALA A 85 -1.07 -9.63 -10.48
C ALA A 85 -2.58 -9.95 -10.50
N ASP A 86 -3.18 -10.16 -9.34
CA ASP A 86 -4.58 -10.56 -9.15
C ASP A 86 -5.51 -9.35 -8.85
N GLY A 87 -5.03 -8.13 -9.09
CA GLY A 87 -5.70 -6.89 -8.70
C GLY A 87 -5.14 -6.32 -7.38
N LEU A 88 -5.90 -5.44 -6.75
CA LEU A 88 -5.62 -4.88 -5.43
C LEU A 88 -5.90 -5.94 -4.35
N VAL A 89 -4.89 -6.22 -3.52
CA VAL A 89 -4.98 -7.22 -2.45
C VAL A 89 -4.43 -6.64 -1.16
N GLY A 90 -5.07 -6.95 -0.04
CA GLY A 90 -4.68 -6.46 1.29
C GLY A 90 -3.35 -7.03 1.75
N ASP A 91 -2.61 -6.25 2.55
CA ASP A 91 -1.37 -6.69 3.19
C ASP A 91 -1.40 -6.56 4.73
N PRO A 92 -1.40 -7.66 5.49
CA PRO A 92 -1.66 -9.04 5.07
C PRO A 92 -3.00 -9.24 4.35
N LEU A 93 -3.11 -10.39 3.67
CA LEU A 93 -4.30 -10.82 2.91
C LEU A 93 -5.56 -10.69 3.77
N VAL A 94 -6.60 -10.12 3.16
CA VAL A 94 -7.92 -9.99 3.77
C VAL A 94 -8.83 -11.03 3.16
N TYR A 95 -9.51 -11.82 3.98
CA TYR A 95 -10.36 -12.93 3.54
C TYR A 95 -11.84 -12.61 3.70
N TRP A 96 -12.65 -13.26 2.85
CA TRP A 96 -14.11 -13.26 3.01
C TRP A 96 -14.52 -13.97 4.30
N ASN A 97 -15.62 -13.53 4.90
CA ASN A 97 -16.35 -14.31 5.89
C ASN A 97 -17.30 -15.28 5.15
N ARG A 98 -17.43 -16.53 5.63
CA ARG A 98 -18.21 -17.56 4.91
C ARG A 98 -19.68 -17.15 4.79
N GLU A 99 -20.19 -17.20 3.56
CA GLU A 99 -21.62 -17.01 3.23
C GLU A 99 -22.18 -15.59 3.47
N THR A 100 -21.33 -14.56 3.64
CA THR A 100 -21.75 -13.16 3.80
C THR A 100 -21.13 -12.24 2.75
N GLY A 101 -21.92 -11.31 2.21
CA GLY A 101 -21.42 -10.22 1.37
C GLY A 101 -20.64 -9.19 2.18
N ILE A 102 -20.13 -8.17 1.49
CA ILE A 102 -19.38 -7.07 2.07
C ILE A 102 -19.89 -5.72 1.59
N GLU A 103 -19.93 -4.75 2.49
CA GLU A 103 -19.91 -3.33 2.16
C GLU A 103 -18.50 -2.82 2.30
N PHE A 104 -18.09 -1.95 1.36
CA PHE A 104 -16.75 -1.39 1.37
C PHE A 104 -16.75 0.10 1.05
N ALA A 105 -15.78 0.81 1.64
CA ALA A 105 -15.27 2.06 1.12
C ALA A 105 -13.77 1.92 0.87
N ALA A 106 -13.30 2.51 -0.21
CA ALA A 106 -11.91 2.52 -0.61
C ALA A 106 -11.50 3.94 -0.99
N TYR A 107 -10.26 4.30 -0.70
CA TYR A 107 -9.72 5.60 -1.08
C TYR A 107 -8.23 5.53 -1.45
N TYR A 108 -7.79 6.50 -2.25
CA TYR A 108 -6.39 6.70 -2.64
C TYR A 108 -6.02 8.19 -2.48
N PRO A 109 -4.77 8.52 -2.11
CA PRO A 109 -3.72 7.60 -1.67
C PRO A 109 -3.99 7.04 -0.26
N TYR A 110 -3.42 5.88 0.07
CA TYR A 110 -3.54 5.31 1.43
C TYR A 110 -2.80 6.15 2.46
N LEU A 111 -3.47 6.41 3.59
CA LEU A 111 -2.96 7.21 4.69
C LEU A 111 -2.90 6.35 5.97
N PRO A 112 -1.71 6.03 6.52
CA PRO A 112 -1.57 5.08 7.61
C PRO A 112 -2.13 5.58 8.95
N GLU A 113 -2.16 6.89 9.18
CA GLU A 113 -2.55 7.48 10.48
C GLU A 113 -4.07 7.58 10.71
N ASN A 114 -4.90 7.24 9.72
CA ASN A 114 -6.37 7.31 9.81
C ASN A 114 -7.00 6.03 10.43
N GLY A 115 -6.27 5.32 11.31
CA GLY A 115 -6.48 3.92 11.73
C GLY A 115 -7.76 3.52 12.49
N ILE A 116 -8.75 4.40 12.57
CA ILE A 116 -10.15 4.13 12.95
C ILE A 116 -10.95 5.07 12.05
N LEU A 117 -12.13 4.67 11.54
CA LEU A 117 -13.06 5.63 10.90
C LEU A 117 -13.34 6.77 11.89
N SER A 118 -12.51 7.79 11.83
CA SER A 118 -12.80 9.13 12.29
C SER A 118 -13.95 9.60 11.42
N GLU A 119 -14.85 10.40 12.00
CA GLU A 119 -15.89 11.10 11.25
C GLU A 119 -15.31 11.92 10.06
N ALA A 120 -13.97 12.12 9.99
CA ALA A 120 -13.28 12.64 8.82
C ALA A 120 -11.84 12.08 8.64
N CYS A 121 -11.48 11.77 7.40
CA CYS A 121 -10.13 11.53 6.91
C CYS A 121 -9.44 12.88 6.64
N LEU A 122 -8.24 13.10 7.20
CA LEU A 122 -7.46 14.31 6.94
C LEU A 122 -6.57 14.08 5.72
N PHE A 123 -6.61 15.03 4.78
CA PHE A 123 -5.84 14.99 3.54
C PHE A 123 -5.29 16.37 3.21
N GLN A 124 -4.13 16.43 2.57
CA GLN A 124 -3.51 17.67 2.15
C GLN A 124 -3.04 17.54 0.70
N VAL A 125 -3.42 18.48 -0.17
CA VAL A 125 -2.81 18.60 -1.49
C VAL A 125 -1.43 19.22 -1.37
N ALA A 126 -0.48 18.76 -2.19
CA ALA A 126 0.87 19.28 -2.16
C ALA A 126 0.91 20.77 -2.57
N GLU A 127 1.69 21.57 -1.83
CA GLU A 127 1.94 22.99 -2.18
C GLU A 127 2.78 23.12 -3.46
N ARG A 128 3.58 22.10 -3.79
CA ARG A 128 4.44 22.00 -4.99
C ARG A 128 4.08 20.77 -5.81
N GLN A 129 3.12 20.88 -6.72
CA GLN A 129 2.67 19.73 -7.50
C GLN A 129 3.59 19.40 -8.70
N ASP A 130 4.48 20.30 -9.05
CA ASP A 130 5.56 20.11 -10.04
C ASP A 130 6.77 19.33 -9.51
N SER A 131 6.66 18.74 -8.32
CA SER A 131 7.76 18.06 -7.63
C SER A 131 7.47 16.57 -7.40
N LEU A 132 8.45 15.87 -6.84
CA LEU A 132 8.28 14.50 -6.34
C LEU A 132 8.20 14.50 -4.81
N GLN A 133 7.30 13.71 -4.25
CA GLN A 133 7.14 13.44 -2.83
C GLN A 133 7.32 11.94 -2.60
N ASP A 134 8.30 11.55 -1.78
CA ASP A 134 8.64 10.14 -1.49
C ASP A 134 8.84 9.26 -2.75
N GLY A 135 9.38 9.86 -3.82
CA GLY A 135 9.62 9.20 -5.11
C GLY A 135 8.39 9.13 -6.02
N LEU A 136 7.25 9.67 -5.59
CA LEU A 136 5.99 9.75 -6.34
C LEU A 136 5.71 11.17 -6.82
N SER A 137 4.88 11.31 -7.84
CA SER A 137 4.45 12.62 -8.33
C SER A 137 3.61 13.32 -7.27
N ALA A 138 4.04 14.51 -6.81
CA ALA A 138 3.28 15.29 -5.84
C ALA A 138 1.90 15.72 -6.39
N TYR A 139 1.80 15.95 -7.71
CA TYR A 139 0.51 16.11 -8.40
C TYR A 139 -0.35 14.84 -8.27
N GLY A 140 0.21 13.66 -8.56
CA GLY A 140 -0.51 12.39 -8.48
C GLY A 140 -1.00 12.08 -7.06
N GLU A 141 -0.17 12.31 -6.05
CA GLU A 141 -0.53 12.11 -4.64
C GLU A 141 -1.51 13.16 -4.12
N SER A 142 -1.69 14.28 -4.83
CA SER A 142 -2.73 15.27 -4.51
C SER A 142 -4.12 14.87 -5.02
N ASP A 143 -4.22 13.84 -5.85
CA ASP A 143 -5.50 13.37 -6.39
C ASP A 143 -6.18 12.37 -5.45
N PHE A 144 -7.07 12.88 -4.61
CA PHE A 144 -7.85 12.02 -3.73
C PHE A 144 -8.99 11.33 -4.49
N LEU A 145 -8.91 10.00 -4.56
CA LEU A 145 -9.93 9.15 -5.16
C LEU A 145 -10.74 8.44 -4.08
N TRP A 146 -12.03 8.27 -4.31
CA TRP A 146 -12.92 7.58 -3.40
C TRP A 146 -13.89 6.66 -4.13
N ALA A 147 -14.15 5.49 -3.57
CA ALA A 147 -15.12 4.52 -4.04
C ALA A 147 -15.90 3.92 -2.88
N ARG A 148 -17.17 3.61 -3.10
CA ARG A 148 -18.02 2.89 -2.14
C ARG A 148 -18.92 1.90 -2.87
N GLY A 149 -19.12 0.72 -2.29
CA GLY A 149 -19.96 -0.29 -2.90
C GLY A 149 -20.34 -1.44 -1.98
N TYR A 150 -21.01 -2.41 -2.59
CA TYR A 150 -21.41 -3.67 -1.99
C TYR A 150 -21.05 -4.80 -2.95
N ALA A 151 -20.60 -5.94 -2.43
CA ALA A 151 -20.35 -7.14 -3.21
C ALA A 151 -20.77 -8.39 -2.43
N ASP A 152 -21.47 -9.31 -3.10
CA ASP A 152 -21.68 -10.66 -2.58
C ASP A 152 -20.39 -11.47 -2.68
N PHE A 153 -20.30 -12.55 -1.90
CA PHE A 153 -19.18 -13.49 -1.93
C PHE A 153 -18.88 -13.95 -3.36
N GLN A 154 -17.63 -13.73 -3.80
CA GLN A 154 -17.15 -14.17 -5.10
C GLN A 154 -15.64 -14.42 -5.11
N THR A 155 -15.18 -15.20 -6.09
CA THR A 155 -13.76 -15.51 -6.32
C THR A 155 -13.09 -14.54 -7.29
N GLU A 156 -13.88 -13.80 -8.08
CA GLU A 156 -13.39 -12.81 -9.03
C GLU A 156 -13.14 -11.45 -8.36
N PRO A 157 -12.23 -10.62 -8.90
CA PRO A 157 -11.99 -9.27 -8.38
C PRO A 157 -13.26 -8.40 -8.39
N ILE A 158 -13.49 -7.69 -7.30
CA ILE A 158 -14.57 -6.69 -7.17
C ILE A 158 -14.09 -5.37 -7.78
N ALA A 159 -14.80 -4.87 -8.79
CA ALA A 159 -14.53 -3.56 -9.37
C ALA A 159 -14.93 -2.42 -8.42
N LEU A 160 -13.96 -1.57 -8.08
CA LEU A 160 -14.12 -0.32 -7.35
C LEU A 160 -14.26 0.81 -8.38
N GLU A 161 -15.41 1.48 -8.40
CA GLU A 161 -15.62 2.67 -9.23
C GLU A 161 -15.19 3.92 -8.45
N PHE A 162 -13.96 4.37 -8.69
CA PHE A 162 -13.38 5.55 -8.07
C PHE A 162 -13.83 6.84 -8.77
N SER A 163 -14.17 7.84 -7.96
CA SER A 163 -14.39 9.23 -8.37
C SER A 163 -13.34 10.16 -7.76
N HIS A 164 -13.00 11.23 -8.49
CA HIS A 164 -12.18 12.32 -7.97
C HIS A 164 -12.99 13.13 -6.96
N LEU A 165 -12.42 13.37 -5.78
CA LEU A 165 -13.05 14.23 -4.78
C LEU A 165 -12.51 15.67 -4.80
N MET A 166 -11.32 15.88 -5.37
CA MET A 166 -10.73 17.21 -5.52
C MET A 166 -11.24 17.94 -6.78
N SER A 167 -10.80 19.18 -7.00
CA SER A 167 -11.06 19.94 -8.23
C SER A 167 -9.77 20.05 -9.06
N LYS A 168 -9.86 19.80 -10.37
CA LYS A 168 -8.73 20.00 -11.29
C LYS A 168 -8.84 21.36 -11.97
N VAL A 169 -7.71 22.04 -12.11
CA VAL A 169 -7.59 23.27 -12.87
C VAL A 169 -6.56 23.04 -13.97
N ILE A 170 -6.94 23.31 -15.22
CA ILE A 170 -6.01 23.38 -16.36
C ILE A 170 -5.90 24.84 -16.79
N ILE A 171 -4.69 25.33 -16.99
CA ILE A 171 -4.41 26.71 -17.35
C ILE A 171 -3.58 26.73 -18.63
N TYR A 172 -4.16 27.30 -19.70
CA TYR A 172 -3.46 27.61 -20.93
C TYR A 172 -3.00 29.07 -20.90
N LEU A 173 -1.70 29.30 -20.94
CA LEU A 173 -1.11 30.63 -20.78
C LEU A 173 -0.44 31.10 -22.06
N LYS A 174 -0.66 32.38 -22.40
CA LYS A 174 0.03 33.09 -23.48
C LYS A 174 0.40 34.51 -23.05
N SER A 175 1.32 35.14 -23.78
CA SER A 175 1.67 36.54 -23.61
C SER A 175 1.69 37.30 -24.94
N ASP A 176 1.58 38.63 -24.87
CA ASP A 176 1.82 39.53 -26.00
C ASP A 176 3.30 39.93 -26.16
N ALA A 177 4.20 39.19 -25.51
CA ALA A 177 5.63 39.44 -25.58
C ALA A 177 6.13 39.42 -27.03
N MET A 178 7.03 40.37 -27.33
CA MET A 178 7.59 40.54 -28.68
C MET A 178 8.40 39.30 -29.14
N ILE A 179 8.82 38.45 -28.19
CA ILE A 179 9.45 37.15 -28.43
C ILE A 179 8.53 36.06 -27.85
N PRO A 180 7.99 35.15 -28.67
CA PRO A 180 7.23 34.01 -28.18
C PRO A 180 8.08 33.10 -27.28
N GLY A 181 7.53 32.67 -26.14
CA GLY A 181 8.18 31.72 -25.23
C GLY A 181 8.70 32.32 -23.93
N ASP A 182 8.40 33.58 -23.62
CA ASP A 182 8.76 34.22 -22.34
C ASP A 182 8.14 33.51 -21.12
N MET A 183 7.08 32.75 -21.33
CA MET A 183 6.43 31.95 -20.27
C MET A 183 7.05 30.55 -20.10
N ILE A 184 7.87 30.07 -21.05
CA ILE A 184 8.44 28.72 -21.00
C ILE A 184 9.39 28.59 -19.80
N GLY A 185 9.17 27.57 -18.96
CA GLY A 185 9.92 27.34 -17.73
C GLY A 185 9.58 28.31 -16.60
N GLY A 186 8.56 29.17 -16.78
CA GLY A 186 7.97 29.95 -15.71
C GLY A 186 7.15 29.08 -14.75
N GLU A 187 6.75 29.68 -13.63
CA GLU A 187 6.00 29.03 -12.57
C GLU A 187 4.61 29.68 -12.46
N VAL A 188 3.58 28.85 -12.33
CA VAL A 188 2.20 29.30 -12.12
C VAL A 188 1.74 28.86 -10.73
N ARG A 189 1.30 29.83 -9.93
CA ARG A 189 0.82 29.59 -8.55
C ARG A 189 -0.63 29.99 -8.42
N ILE A 190 -1.42 29.09 -7.85
CA ILE A 190 -2.78 29.37 -7.39
C ILE A 190 -2.67 29.80 -5.92
N LEU A 191 -3.06 31.03 -5.64
CA LEU A 191 -2.93 31.69 -4.34
C LEU A 191 -4.27 31.74 -3.60
N GLY A 192 -4.20 31.81 -2.28
CA GLY A 192 -5.38 32.04 -1.42
C GLY A 192 -6.26 30.81 -1.26
N SER A 193 -5.88 29.68 -1.86
CA SER A 193 -6.52 28.38 -1.66
C SER A 193 -6.03 27.73 -0.36
N VAL A 194 -6.96 27.18 0.41
CA VAL A 194 -6.63 26.26 1.49
C VAL A 194 -6.17 24.93 0.90
N THR A 195 -5.13 24.32 1.47
CA THR A 195 -4.52 23.07 0.97
C THR A 195 -4.92 21.82 1.77
N ASN A 196 -5.49 21.97 2.97
CA ASN A 196 -5.98 20.83 3.75
C ASN A 196 -7.48 20.61 3.56
N ALA A 197 -7.87 19.34 3.66
CA ALA A 197 -9.21 18.84 3.47
C ALA A 197 -9.58 17.84 4.58
N LYS A 198 -10.82 17.95 5.05
CA LYS A 198 -11.54 16.91 5.78
C LYS A 198 -12.45 16.16 4.82
N ILE A 199 -12.27 14.85 4.75
CA ILE A 199 -13.00 13.98 3.83
C ILE A 199 -13.86 13.01 4.62
N ASP A 200 -15.17 13.06 4.41
CA ASP A 200 -16.08 12.05 4.93
C ASP A 200 -16.02 10.81 4.02
N LEU A 201 -15.46 9.72 4.52
CA LEU A 201 -15.34 8.47 3.74
C LEU A 201 -16.65 7.67 3.63
N ASN A 202 -17.65 8.00 4.44
CA ASN A 202 -18.98 7.41 4.30
C ASN A 202 -19.75 8.04 3.14
N GLU A 203 -19.68 9.37 3.01
CA GLU A 203 -20.44 10.12 2.01
C GLU A 203 -19.63 10.52 0.77
N GLY A 204 -18.30 10.48 0.84
CA GLY A 204 -17.42 10.98 -0.22
C GLY A 204 -17.43 12.51 -0.34
N THR A 205 -17.66 13.23 0.77
CA THR A 205 -17.74 14.70 0.78
C THR A 205 -16.44 15.33 1.28
N VAL A 206 -16.13 16.53 0.79
CA VAL A 206 -14.88 17.25 1.10
C VAL A 206 -15.19 18.62 1.69
N ILE A 207 -14.48 18.94 2.77
CA ILE A 207 -14.52 20.25 3.44
C ILE A 207 -13.10 20.81 3.51
N ALA A 208 -12.85 21.97 2.91
CA ALA A 208 -11.59 22.68 3.05
C ALA A 208 -11.40 23.19 4.49
N GLU A 209 -10.19 23.05 5.06
CA GLU A 209 -9.89 23.54 6.40
C GLU A 209 -8.46 24.03 6.61
N GLY A 210 -8.28 24.91 7.59
CA GLY A 210 -6.97 25.48 7.91
C GLY A 210 -6.72 26.82 7.25
N GLU A 211 -5.45 27.19 7.15
CA GLU A 211 -5.03 28.50 6.64
C GLU A 211 -4.93 28.50 5.12
N THR A 212 -5.07 29.68 4.52
CA THR A 212 -4.85 29.88 3.09
C THR A 212 -3.38 29.75 2.76
N GLY A 213 -3.06 28.97 1.73
CA GLY A 213 -1.72 28.78 1.21
C GLY A 213 -1.62 29.10 -0.28
N GLU A 214 -0.65 28.45 -0.93
CA GLU A 214 -0.47 28.47 -2.38
C GLU A 214 -0.24 27.06 -2.92
N VAL A 215 -0.59 26.84 -4.18
CA VAL A 215 -0.30 25.62 -4.94
C VAL A 215 0.45 26.01 -6.19
N VAL A 216 1.66 25.49 -6.34
CA VAL A 216 2.43 25.57 -7.59
C VAL A 216 1.98 24.45 -8.52
N ALA A 217 1.54 24.84 -9.71
CA ALA A 217 1.00 23.94 -10.73
C ALA A 217 2.12 23.10 -11.38
N ALA A 218 1.76 21.87 -11.77
CA ALA A 218 2.60 20.99 -12.57
C ALA A 218 2.44 21.27 -14.07
N ASP A 219 3.38 20.81 -14.89
CA ASP A 219 3.27 20.89 -16.35
C ASP A 219 2.08 20.06 -16.88
N GLU A 220 1.43 20.56 -17.93
CA GLU A 220 0.36 19.87 -18.66
C GLU A 220 0.69 19.76 -20.15
N VAL A 221 0.14 18.74 -20.80
CA VAL A 221 0.27 18.58 -22.25
C VAL A 221 -0.49 19.70 -22.96
N MET A 222 0.17 20.38 -23.90
CA MET A 222 -0.46 21.41 -24.71
C MET A 222 -1.46 20.80 -25.70
N GLN A 223 -2.76 21.05 -25.50
CA GLN A 223 -3.84 20.59 -26.39
C GLN A 223 -4.54 21.72 -27.16
N LYS A 224 -4.16 22.98 -26.91
CA LYS A 224 -4.74 24.16 -27.58
C LYS A 224 -3.67 24.96 -28.32
N ASP A 225 -3.95 25.29 -29.57
CA ASP A 225 -3.08 26.15 -30.37
C ASP A 225 -3.13 27.61 -29.88
N GLY A 226 -2.04 28.35 -30.10
CA GLY A 226 -1.97 29.78 -29.79
C GLY A 226 -1.65 30.11 -28.32
N PHE A 227 -1.25 29.12 -27.54
CA PHE A 227 -0.73 29.27 -26.18
C PHE A 227 0.75 28.89 -26.10
N GLU A 228 1.45 29.41 -25.10
CA GLU A 228 2.89 29.20 -24.88
C GLU A 228 3.15 28.01 -23.95
N ILE A 229 2.41 27.92 -22.85
CA ILE A 229 2.50 26.81 -21.88
C ILE A 229 1.12 26.34 -21.44
N ALA A 230 1.05 25.10 -21.00
CA ALA A 230 -0.11 24.52 -20.33
C ALA A 230 0.35 23.96 -18.98
N VAL A 231 -0.41 24.24 -17.92
CA VAL A 231 -0.14 23.74 -16.57
C VAL A 231 -1.42 23.21 -15.93
N LYS A 232 -1.27 22.38 -14.90
CA LYS A 232 -2.36 21.76 -14.16
C LYS A 232 -2.13 21.79 -12.67
N ALA A 233 -3.22 21.87 -11.91
CA ALA A 233 -3.19 21.78 -10.47
C ALA A 233 -4.45 21.10 -9.92
N ILE A 234 -4.28 20.38 -8.82
CA ILE A 234 -5.36 19.83 -8.02
C ILE A 234 -5.58 20.73 -6.81
N ILE A 235 -6.82 21.17 -6.64
CA ILE A 235 -7.22 22.14 -5.64
C ILE A 235 -8.30 21.53 -4.75
N VAL A 236 -8.20 21.76 -3.44
CA VAL A 236 -9.27 21.39 -2.50
C VAL A 236 -10.54 22.16 -2.87
N PRO A 237 -11.70 21.49 -3.05
CA PRO A 237 -12.96 22.15 -3.37
C PRO A 237 -13.31 23.24 -2.36
N GLN A 238 -13.48 24.47 -2.84
CA GLN A 238 -13.71 25.66 -2.02
C GLN A 238 -14.23 26.84 -2.84
N THR A 239 -14.59 27.93 -2.18
CA THR A 239 -14.95 29.20 -2.84
C THR A 239 -13.91 30.26 -2.51
N LEU A 240 -13.24 30.79 -3.53
CA LEU A 240 -12.44 31.99 -3.41
C LEU A 240 -13.32 33.22 -3.63
N LYS A 241 -13.19 34.21 -2.75
CA LYS A 241 -14.00 35.42 -2.82
C LYS A 241 -13.48 36.42 -3.83
N LYS A 242 -14.40 37.18 -4.41
CA LYS A 242 -14.08 38.38 -5.21
C LYS A 242 -13.03 39.24 -4.50
N GLY A 243 -12.05 39.72 -5.27
CA GLY A 243 -10.99 40.60 -4.78
C GLY A 243 -9.76 39.87 -4.21
N VAL A 244 -9.78 38.54 -4.15
CA VAL A 244 -8.60 37.75 -3.78
C VAL A 244 -7.62 37.73 -4.96
N LYS A 245 -6.35 38.03 -4.69
CA LYS A 245 -5.25 37.70 -5.60
C LYS A 245 -5.08 36.19 -5.60
N TRP A 246 -5.37 35.56 -6.73
CA TRP A 246 -5.55 34.12 -6.78
C TRP A 246 -4.62 33.44 -7.80
N LEU A 247 -3.99 34.20 -8.69
CA LEU A 247 -3.01 33.68 -9.64
C LEU A 247 -1.75 34.55 -9.61
N ASP A 248 -0.58 33.90 -9.53
CA ASP A 248 0.75 34.51 -9.72
C ASP A 248 1.50 33.72 -10.80
N ILE A 249 1.90 34.42 -11.86
CA ILE A 249 2.67 33.87 -12.96
C ILE A 249 4.06 34.49 -12.91
N LYS A 250 5.04 33.66 -12.57
CA LYS A 250 6.43 34.06 -12.42
C LYS A 250 7.25 33.57 -13.60
N THR A 251 7.88 34.49 -14.32
CA THR A 251 8.76 34.14 -15.45
C THR A 251 10.13 33.68 -14.95
N LEU A 252 10.90 32.99 -15.82
CA LEU A 252 12.31 32.67 -15.55
C LEU A 252 13.17 33.90 -15.25
N GLY A 253 12.80 35.06 -15.82
CA GLY A 253 13.46 36.35 -15.57
C GLY A 253 13.14 36.96 -14.19
N GLY A 254 12.26 36.35 -13.40
CA GLY A 254 11.89 36.80 -12.06
C GLY A 254 10.79 37.88 -12.03
N TYR A 255 10.11 38.14 -13.14
CA TYR A 255 8.93 39.01 -13.17
C TYR A 255 7.68 38.23 -12.76
N SER A 256 6.80 38.86 -11.98
CA SER A 256 5.53 38.27 -11.54
C SER A 256 4.34 39.06 -12.07
N TYR A 257 3.33 38.35 -12.59
CA TYR A 257 2.05 38.88 -13.03
C TYR A 257 0.93 38.31 -12.17
N PHE A 258 0.11 39.17 -11.58
CA PHE A 258 -0.95 38.75 -10.66
C PHE A 258 -2.34 38.95 -11.28
N SER A 259 -3.24 38.03 -10.99
CA SER A 259 -4.68 38.19 -11.25
C SER A 259 -5.47 38.30 -9.96
N GLU A 260 -6.42 39.23 -9.93
CA GLU A 260 -7.40 39.40 -8.85
C GLU A 260 -8.78 38.93 -9.33
N LEU A 261 -9.50 38.22 -8.48
CA LEU A 261 -10.81 37.67 -8.84
C LEU A 261 -11.86 38.77 -9.09
N PRO A 262 -12.48 38.83 -10.28
CA PRO A 262 -13.53 39.81 -10.57
C PRO A 262 -14.87 39.48 -9.88
N GLU A 263 -15.08 38.19 -9.56
CA GLU A 263 -16.23 37.61 -8.89
C GLU A 263 -15.82 36.37 -8.08
N ASP A 264 -16.74 35.81 -7.28
CA ASP A 264 -16.47 34.59 -6.52
C ASP A 264 -16.18 33.42 -7.48
N LEU A 265 -15.09 32.69 -7.24
CA LEU A 265 -14.71 31.50 -8.00
C LEU A 265 -14.93 30.25 -7.15
N ILE A 266 -15.59 29.25 -7.73
CA ILE A 266 -15.95 28.01 -7.03
C ILE A 266 -15.19 26.84 -7.65
N PHE A 267 -14.28 26.24 -6.88
CA PHE A 267 -13.68 24.95 -7.19
C PHE A 267 -14.63 23.85 -6.71
N GLN A 268 -15.20 23.10 -7.65
CA GLN A 268 -16.22 22.09 -7.37
C GLN A 268 -15.58 20.69 -7.26
N PRO A 269 -16.06 19.83 -6.33
CA PRO A 269 -15.56 18.47 -6.20
C PRO A 269 -15.83 17.66 -7.47
N GLY A 270 -14.84 16.89 -7.91
CA GLY A 270 -14.92 16.04 -9.09
C GLY A 270 -15.10 16.80 -10.41
N LYS A 271 -14.76 18.10 -10.45
CA LYS A 271 -14.84 18.92 -11.67
C LYS A 271 -13.48 19.36 -12.15
N GLN A 272 -13.31 19.38 -13.46
CA GLN A 272 -12.20 20.02 -14.16
C GLN A 272 -12.65 21.41 -14.64
N MET A 273 -11.82 22.42 -14.36
CA MET A 273 -12.00 23.79 -14.84
C MET A 273 -10.84 24.16 -15.76
N THR A 274 -11.14 24.50 -17.01
CA THR A 274 -10.14 24.98 -17.97
C THR A 274 -10.17 26.48 -18.06
N LEU A 275 -8.99 27.08 -17.96
CA LEU A 275 -8.77 28.51 -18.00
C LEU A 275 -7.88 28.89 -19.17
N SER A 276 -8.18 30.00 -19.83
CA SER A 276 -7.22 30.69 -20.66
C SER A 276 -6.76 31.96 -19.99
N VAL A 277 -5.45 32.16 -20.03
CA VAL A 277 -4.77 33.30 -19.43
C VAL A 277 -3.95 34.02 -20.50
N SER A 278 -4.18 35.32 -20.65
CA SER A 278 -3.34 36.19 -21.48
C SER A 278 -2.67 37.27 -20.63
N ILE A 279 -1.36 37.42 -20.80
CA ILE A 279 -0.62 38.56 -20.29
C ILE A 279 -0.51 39.56 -21.44
N GLU A 280 -1.20 40.69 -21.31
CA GLU A 280 -1.24 41.75 -22.32
C GLU A 280 -0.76 43.06 -21.73
N SER A 281 0.34 43.60 -22.26
CA SER A 281 0.96 44.85 -21.77
C SER A 281 1.23 44.86 -20.25
N GLY A 282 1.48 43.67 -19.67
CA GLY A 282 1.76 43.46 -18.25
C GLY A 282 0.52 43.27 -17.36
N GLU A 283 -0.68 43.23 -17.93
CA GLU A 283 -1.92 42.89 -17.23
C GLU A 283 -2.29 41.42 -17.46
N CYS A 284 -2.76 40.73 -16.41
CA CYS A 284 -3.17 39.33 -16.48
C CYS A 284 -4.69 39.22 -16.64
N HIS A 285 -5.14 38.76 -17.81
CA HIS A 285 -6.54 38.50 -18.12
C HIS A 285 -6.82 37.01 -18.05
N VAL A 286 -7.77 36.61 -17.20
CA VAL A 286 -8.16 35.20 -17.03
C VAL A 286 -9.61 35.01 -17.45
N THR A 287 -9.85 33.98 -18.27
CA THR A 287 -11.17 33.57 -18.72
C THR A 287 -11.41 32.12 -18.31
N VAL A 288 -12.54 31.86 -17.65
CA VAL A 288 -13.04 30.49 -17.43
C VAL A 288 -13.72 30.04 -18.71
N GLU A 289 -13.18 29.01 -19.35
CA GLU A 289 -13.70 28.53 -20.63
C GLU A 289 -14.77 27.47 -20.45
N GLU A 290 -14.48 26.48 -19.61
CA GLU A 290 -15.30 25.28 -19.43
C GLU A 290 -15.14 24.74 -18.00
N ILE A 291 -16.24 24.20 -17.48
CA ILE A 291 -16.28 23.42 -16.24
C ILE A 291 -17.04 22.15 -16.54
N GLU A 292 -16.38 21.01 -16.41
CA GLU A 292 -16.91 19.70 -16.78
C GLU A 292 -16.65 18.67 -15.69
N ASP A 293 -17.33 17.52 -15.77
CA ASP A 293 -16.98 16.38 -14.92
C ASP A 293 -15.51 16.03 -15.15
N TRP A 294 -14.76 15.89 -14.06
CA TRP A 294 -13.39 15.39 -14.14
C TRP A 294 -13.48 13.90 -14.43
N ILE A 295 -13.43 13.63 -15.73
CA ILE A 295 -13.34 12.30 -16.30
C ILE A 295 -11.96 12.16 -16.92
N GLU A 296 -11.33 11.03 -16.67
CA GLU A 296 -10.03 10.74 -17.26
C GLU A 296 -10.26 10.24 -18.68
N THR A 297 -10.13 11.14 -19.65
CA THR A 297 -10.39 10.89 -21.08
C THR A 297 -9.12 10.66 -21.90
N GLU A 298 -7.97 10.93 -21.30
CA GLU A 298 -6.68 10.72 -21.92
C GLU A 298 -6.26 9.26 -21.76
N THR A 299 -5.67 8.68 -22.81
CA THR A 299 -4.77 7.54 -22.64
C THR A 299 -3.82 7.89 -21.50
N PRO A 300 -3.64 7.04 -20.47
CA PRO A 300 -2.76 7.31 -19.37
C PRO A 300 -1.45 7.86 -19.90
N ILE A 301 -0.94 8.89 -19.25
CA ILE A 301 0.48 9.18 -19.37
C ILE A 301 1.18 7.96 -18.80
N VAL A 302 1.56 7.07 -19.69
CA VAL A 302 2.39 5.95 -19.33
C VAL A 302 3.76 6.56 -19.10
N GLY A 303 4.08 6.87 -17.83
CA GLY A 303 5.47 6.78 -17.41
C GLY A 303 5.95 5.43 -17.90
N GLU A 304 7.01 5.43 -18.72
CA GLU A 304 7.38 4.33 -19.62
C GLU A 304 6.88 2.97 -19.14
N VAL A 305 6.10 2.34 -20.01
CA VAL A 305 5.57 0.99 -19.86
C VAL A 305 6.73 0.11 -19.38
N VAL A 306 6.74 -0.22 -18.09
CA VAL A 306 7.24 -1.53 -17.68
C VAL A 306 6.01 -2.41 -17.51
N GLU A 307 5.18 -2.51 -18.56
CA GLU A 307 4.37 -3.72 -18.80
C GLU A 307 5.28 -4.84 -19.30
N ASP A 308 6.13 -5.24 -18.39
CA ASP A 308 6.34 -6.63 -18.03
C ASP A 308 6.63 -6.47 -16.54
N LEU A 309 5.77 -6.96 -15.63
CA LEU A 309 6.31 -7.28 -14.31
C LEU A 309 7.56 -8.12 -14.62
N PRO A 310 8.77 -7.64 -14.29
CA PRO A 310 9.97 -8.28 -14.80
C PRO A 310 9.88 -9.74 -14.35
N THR A 311 9.93 -10.63 -15.32
CA THR A 311 9.92 -12.05 -15.01
C THR A 311 11.29 -12.37 -14.45
N PHE A 312 11.30 -12.84 -13.22
CA PHE A 312 12.51 -13.20 -12.53
C PHE A 312 12.84 -14.65 -12.80
N LYS A 313 14.14 -14.91 -12.90
CA LYS A 313 14.71 -16.25 -12.88
C LYS A 313 15.42 -16.45 -11.56
N LEU A 314 15.67 -17.71 -11.27
CA LEU A 314 16.47 -18.10 -10.12
C LEU A 314 17.82 -17.34 -10.13
N TYR A 315 18.16 -16.73 -9.00
CA TYR A 315 19.34 -15.90 -8.76
C TYR A 315 19.37 -14.53 -9.45
N ASP A 316 18.24 -14.04 -9.94
CA ASP A 316 18.14 -12.65 -10.34
C ASP A 316 18.13 -11.72 -9.12
N PHE A 317 18.69 -10.53 -9.30
CA PHE A 317 18.58 -9.46 -8.32
C PHE A 317 17.20 -8.82 -8.44
N TYR A 318 16.40 -8.96 -7.40
CA TYR A 318 15.11 -8.31 -7.26
C TYR A 318 15.31 -6.93 -6.66
N ASN A 319 14.83 -5.90 -7.35
CA ASN A 319 14.90 -4.51 -6.91
C ASN A 319 13.65 -3.76 -7.41
N LEU A 320 12.53 -3.94 -6.72
CA LEU A 320 11.25 -3.31 -7.07
C LEU A 320 10.59 -2.77 -5.80
N ASN A 321 9.96 -1.60 -5.92
CA ASN A 321 9.13 -1.01 -4.86
C ASN A 321 9.81 -0.94 -3.49
N GLY A 322 11.12 -0.64 -3.47
CA GLY A 322 11.93 -0.56 -2.24
C GLY A 322 12.39 -1.92 -1.68
N VAL A 323 11.90 -3.04 -2.22
CA VAL A 323 12.34 -4.39 -1.84
C VAL A 323 13.57 -4.78 -2.65
N GLN A 324 14.66 -5.11 -1.95
CA GLN A 324 15.91 -5.57 -2.54
C GLN A 324 16.28 -6.96 -2.00
N GLY A 325 16.43 -7.93 -2.90
CA GLY A 325 16.69 -9.32 -2.52
C GLY A 325 17.22 -10.17 -3.66
N LEU A 326 17.67 -11.38 -3.35
CA LEU A 326 18.06 -12.37 -4.36
C LEU A 326 16.95 -13.39 -4.52
N VAL A 327 16.54 -13.65 -5.76
CA VAL A 327 15.48 -14.62 -6.09
C VAL A 327 15.98 -16.05 -5.87
N ILE A 328 15.31 -16.81 -5.01
CA ILE A 328 15.67 -18.20 -4.66
C ILE A 328 14.60 -19.23 -5.00
N ALA A 329 13.41 -18.79 -5.39
CA ALA A 329 12.37 -19.62 -5.97
C ALA A 329 11.47 -18.74 -6.86
N VAL A 330 10.93 -19.32 -7.91
CA VAL A 330 9.93 -18.69 -8.79
C VAL A 330 8.87 -19.69 -9.21
N ASP A 331 7.67 -19.21 -9.47
CA ASP A 331 6.60 -19.98 -10.09
C ASP A 331 6.84 -20.18 -11.61
N GLU A 332 5.90 -20.83 -12.30
CA GLU A 332 5.99 -21.06 -13.74
C GLU A 332 5.99 -19.77 -14.57
N THR A 333 5.46 -18.69 -14.02
CA THR A 333 5.34 -17.39 -14.70
C THR A 333 6.59 -16.52 -14.51
N GLY A 334 7.40 -16.78 -13.48
CA GLY A 334 8.51 -15.93 -13.07
C GLY A 334 8.06 -14.61 -12.43
N LYS A 335 6.75 -14.41 -12.24
CA LYS A 335 6.18 -13.17 -11.68
C LYS A 335 6.00 -13.26 -10.17
N HIS A 336 5.96 -14.48 -9.64
CA HIS A 336 5.88 -14.73 -8.21
C HIS A 336 7.01 -15.63 -7.75
N GLY A 337 7.42 -15.49 -6.49
CA GLY A 337 8.54 -16.25 -5.98
C GLY A 337 8.93 -15.93 -4.55
N VAL A 338 10.13 -16.38 -4.19
CA VAL A 338 10.72 -16.16 -2.87
C VAL A 338 12.07 -15.47 -3.04
N LEU A 339 12.30 -14.43 -2.25
CA LEU A 339 13.58 -13.74 -2.12
C LEU A 339 14.23 -14.08 -0.79
N ILE A 340 15.55 -13.95 -0.74
CA ILE A 340 16.30 -13.74 0.50
C ILE A 340 16.76 -12.29 0.59
N SER A 341 16.86 -11.76 1.81
CA SER A 341 17.50 -10.46 2.06
C SER A 341 18.96 -10.53 1.64
N LEU A 342 19.55 -9.41 1.23
CA LEU A 342 20.97 -9.36 0.82
C LEU A 342 21.93 -9.27 2.02
N ASP A 343 21.44 -8.74 3.13
CA ASP A 343 22.11 -8.67 4.42
C ASP A 343 21.68 -9.82 5.35
N GLU A 344 22.44 -9.97 6.43
CA GLU A 344 22.19 -10.93 7.51
C GLU A 344 22.57 -10.30 8.86
N GLU A 345 22.08 -10.90 9.95
CA GLU A 345 22.39 -10.49 11.32
C GLU A 345 22.76 -11.70 12.18
N ARG A 346 23.64 -11.52 13.17
CA ARG A 346 23.96 -12.56 14.15
C ARG A 346 23.40 -12.17 15.51
N THR A 347 22.26 -12.75 15.85
CA THR A 347 21.51 -12.39 17.06
C THR A 347 20.95 -13.63 17.77
N GLN A 348 20.32 -13.45 18.93
CA GLN A 348 19.64 -14.52 19.67
C GLN A 348 18.26 -14.80 19.08
N TRP A 349 17.78 -16.04 19.20
CA TRP A 349 16.42 -16.35 18.78
C TRP A 349 15.39 -15.79 19.78
N CYS A 350 15.63 -16.01 21.08
CA CYS A 350 14.89 -15.42 22.18
C CYS A 350 15.81 -15.08 23.36
N THR A 351 15.65 -13.90 23.94
CA THR A 351 16.40 -13.47 25.14
C THR A 351 15.75 -13.94 26.45
N GLU A 352 14.50 -14.41 26.39
CA GLU A 352 13.72 -14.87 27.55
C GLU A 352 12.98 -16.18 27.26
N PRO A 353 13.70 -17.34 27.19
CA PRO A 353 13.11 -18.63 26.82
C PRO A 353 11.96 -19.12 27.72
N SER A 354 11.79 -18.52 28.91
CA SER A 354 10.66 -18.79 29.81
C SER A 354 9.31 -18.32 29.27
N LEU A 355 9.26 -17.53 28.20
CA LEU A 355 8.02 -17.10 27.55
C LEU A 355 7.28 -18.26 26.85
N MET A 356 7.97 -19.37 26.54
CA MET A 356 7.37 -20.59 25.98
C MET A 356 6.52 -20.33 24.71
N ALA A 357 7.06 -19.57 23.75
CA ALA A 357 6.42 -19.40 22.44
C ALA A 357 6.21 -20.77 21.76
N GLN A 358 5.01 -21.04 21.26
CA GLN A 358 4.64 -22.34 20.68
C GLN A 358 4.88 -22.42 19.16
N ALA A 359 5.96 -21.82 18.69
CA ALA A 359 6.31 -21.72 17.28
C ALA A 359 6.81 -23.05 16.68
N TYR A 360 5.99 -24.09 16.66
CA TYR A 360 6.39 -25.46 16.28
C TYR A 360 6.23 -25.80 14.80
N SER A 361 5.61 -24.93 14.01
CA SER A 361 5.28 -25.21 12.61
C SER A 361 6.55 -25.29 11.76
N ALA A 362 6.77 -26.45 11.12
CA ALA A 362 7.90 -26.62 10.23
C ALA A 362 7.67 -26.00 8.84
N GLY A 363 6.41 -25.72 8.47
CA GLY A 363 6.01 -25.27 7.13
C GLY A 363 5.36 -23.89 7.08
N ASP A 364 4.95 -23.34 8.23
CA ASP A 364 4.25 -22.06 8.27
C ASP A 364 4.99 -21.05 9.15
N ALA A 365 5.68 -20.12 8.50
CA ALA A 365 6.40 -19.05 9.19
C ALA A 365 5.45 -18.02 9.82
N GLN A 366 4.27 -17.82 9.24
CA GLN A 366 3.29 -16.87 9.75
C GLN A 366 2.62 -17.39 11.02
N GLU A 367 2.29 -18.69 11.05
CA GLU A 367 1.84 -19.38 12.26
C GLU A 367 2.86 -19.21 13.39
N ASN A 368 4.14 -19.47 13.11
CA ASN A 368 5.22 -19.29 14.09
C ASN A 368 5.34 -17.84 14.59
N LEU A 369 5.23 -16.87 13.67
CA LEU A 369 5.24 -15.45 14.04
C LEU A 369 4.07 -15.10 14.96
N ASN A 370 2.86 -15.58 14.65
CA ASN A 370 1.68 -15.34 15.46
C ASN A 370 1.85 -15.90 16.88
N GLU A 371 2.40 -17.11 17.02
CA GLU A 371 2.70 -17.70 18.33
C GLU A 371 3.73 -16.91 19.15
N VAL A 372 4.72 -16.31 18.48
CA VAL A 372 5.67 -15.41 19.13
C VAL A 372 5.01 -14.10 19.55
N LEU A 373 4.18 -13.51 18.68
CA LEU A 373 3.46 -12.27 18.97
C LEU A 373 2.44 -12.43 20.11
N ASN A 374 1.90 -13.63 20.31
CA ASN A 374 1.01 -13.94 21.45
C ASN A 374 1.72 -13.77 22.80
N VAL A 375 3.02 -14.02 22.87
CA VAL A 375 3.80 -13.93 24.12
C VAL A 375 4.64 -12.65 24.20
N ASP A 376 4.99 -12.04 23.07
CA ASP A 376 5.64 -10.74 22.97
C ASP A 376 5.21 -9.98 21.70
N PRO A 377 4.18 -9.13 21.79
CA PRO A 377 3.67 -8.34 20.65
C PRO A 377 4.68 -7.37 20.05
N THR A 378 5.76 -7.04 20.77
CA THR A 378 6.77 -6.07 20.33
C THR A 378 8.00 -6.72 19.69
N LEU A 379 8.14 -8.05 19.83
CA LEU A 379 9.31 -8.85 19.43
C LEU A 379 10.63 -8.44 20.10
N GLU A 380 10.63 -7.55 21.10
CA GLU A 380 11.83 -7.12 21.81
C GLU A 380 12.58 -8.28 22.48
N LYS A 381 11.86 -9.35 22.84
CA LYS A 381 12.41 -10.58 23.40
C LYS A 381 12.83 -11.58 22.36
N PHE A 382 12.47 -11.39 21.09
CA PHE A 382 12.74 -12.28 19.97
C PHE A 382 13.54 -11.57 18.87
N PRO A 383 14.81 -11.19 19.14
CA PRO A 383 15.53 -10.26 18.29
C PRO A 383 15.82 -10.79 16.87
N ALA A 384 15.92 -12.11 16.68
CA ALA A 384 15.97 -12.73 15.35
C ALA A 384 14.72 -12.45 14.52
N MET A 385 13.54 -12.68 15.10
CA MET A 385 12.25 -12.45 14.44
C MET A 385 12.04 -10.95 14.23
N LYS A 386 12.37 -10.14 15.25
CA LYS A 386 12.31 -8.68 15.18
C LYS A 386 13.16 -8.13 14.05
N TRP A 387 14.39 -8.59 13.88
CA TRP A 387 15.27 -8.11 12.81
C TRP A 387 14.67 -8.35 11.41
N CYS A 388 14.04 -9.50 11.18
CA CYS A 388 13.31 -9.74 9.92
C CYS A 388 12.12 -8.79 9.76
N MET A 389 11.35 -8.58 10.82
CA MET A 389 10.13 -7.76 10.79
C MET A 389 10.42 -6.25 10.71
N ASP A 390 11.53 -5.77 11.29
CA ASP A 390 11.96 -4.37 11.24
C ASP A 390 12.35 -3.92 9.81
N LYS A 391 12.51 -4.87 8.88
CA LYS A 391 12.64 -4.59 7.43
C LYS A 391 11.32 -4.16 6.80
N ASN A 392 10.18 -4.44 7.44
CA ASN A 392 8.85 -4.03 7.01
C ASN A 392 8.51 -2.63 7.53
N LYS A 393 9.24 -1.64 7.03
CA LYS A 393 9.05 -0.22 7.37
C LYS A 393 8.98 0.62 6.09
N ASP A 394 8.63 1.90 6.23
CA ASP A 394 8.66 2.86 5.12
C ASP A 394 7.81 2.40 3.91
N GLY A 395 6.67 1.76 4.17
CA GLY A 395 5.74 1.28 3.15
C GLY A 395 6.05 -0.11 2.57
N ILE A 396 7.14 -0.76 3.00
CA ILE A 396 7.50 -2.14 2.67
C ILE A 396 6.89 -3.10 3.69
N SER A 397 6.37 -4.23 3.22
CA SER A 397 5.81 -5.30 4.03
C SER A 397 5.99 -6.65 3.33
N GLY A 398 6.11 -7.74 4.10
CA GLY A 398 6.27 -9.10 3.57
C GLY A 398 7.61 -9.78 3.85
N TRP A 399 8.57 -9.11 4.50
CA TRP A 399 9.76 -9.78 5.04
C TRP A 399 9.39 -10.59 6.28
N TYR A 400 9.90 -11.82 6.37
CA TYR A 400 9.64 -12.70 7.50
C TYR A 400 10.84 -13.61 7.79
N MET A 401 10.84 -14.24 8.97
CA MET A 401 11.81 -15.27 9.32
C MET A 401 11.32 -16.64 8.80
N PRO A 402 12.09 -17.33 7.94
CA PRO A 402 11.62 -18.54 7.26
C PRO A 402 11.34 -19.69 8.22
N ALA A 403 10.31 -20.50 7.91
CA ALA A 403 10.08 -21.76 8.61
C ALA A 403 11.16 -22.80 8.24
N LEU A 404 11.25 -23.88 9.02
CA LEU A 404 12.25 -24.94 8.83
C LEU A 404 12.31 -25.44 7.38
N ASN A 405 11.15 -25.71 6.79
CA ASN A 405 11.10 -26.30 5.45
C ASN A 405 11.57 -25.31 4.38
N GLU A 406 11.14 -24.05 4.45
CA GLU A 406 11.58 -22.99 3.51
C GLU A 406 13.10 -22.78 3.61
N LEU A 407 13.61 -22.72 4.84
CA LEU A 407 15.04 -22.58 5.06
C LEU A 407 15.81 -23.81 4.57
N ARG A 408 15.29 -25.01 4.80
CA ARG A 408 15.90 -26.27 4.35
C ARG A 408 15.99 -26.32 2.83
N ASP A 409 14.94 -25.90 2.14
CA ASP A 409 14.91 -25.86 0.68
C ASP A 409 15.95 -24.87 0.14
N PHE A 410 16.07 -23.70 0.77
CA PHE A 410 17.13 -22.75 0.45
C PHE A 410 18.54 -23.32 0.67
N TRP A 411 18.79 -24.00 1.79
CA TRP A 411 20.11 -24.60 2.06
C TRP A 411 20.47 -25.72 1.07
N ASN A 412 19.49 -26.46 0.54
CA ASN A 412 19.74 -27.43 -0.53
C ASN A 412 20.15 -26.76 -1.85
N ILE A 413 19.55 -25.61 -2.16
CA ILE A 413 19.94 -24.78 -3.32
C ILE A 413 21.37 -24.25 -3.11
N LEU A 414 21.66 -23.74 -1.92
CA LEU A 414 22.98 -23.23 -1.55
C LEU A 414 24.06 -24.31 -1.62
N TYR A 415 23.79 -25.51 -1.15
CA TYR A 415 24.70 -26.66 -1.19
C TYR A 415 25.22 -26.97 -2.60
N THR A 416 24.38 -26.75 -3.61
CA THR A 416 24.72 -27.03 -5.01
C THR A 416 25.25 -25.79 -5.76
N ASN A 417 25.01 -24.58 -5.25
CA ASN A 417 25.26 -23.33 -5.98
C ASN A 417 25.93 -22.22 -5.12
N THR A 418 26.69 -22.58 -4.08
CA THR A 418 27.26 -21.62 -3.10
C THR A 418 28.00 -20.46 -3.76
N ASP A 419 29.00 -20.75 -4.59
CA ASP A 419 29.84 -19.71 -5.21
C ASP A 419 28.99 -18.79 -6.11
N LEU A 420 28.09 -19.38 -6.91
CA LEU A 420 27.18 -18.62 -7.78
C LEU A 420 26.27 -17.67 -6.99
N ILE A 421 25.71 -18.12 -5.87
CA ILE A 421 24.80 -17.31 -5.05
C ILE A 421 25.57 -16.17 -4.38
N ASN A 422 26.75 -16.44 -3.82
CA ASN A 422 27.57 -15.40 -3.20
C ASN A 422 28.06 -14.38 -4.23
N ASP A 423 28.53 -14.83 -5.40
CA ASP A 423 28.89 -13.95 -6.52
C ASP A 423 27.72 -13.03 -6.92
N LYS A 424 26.49 -13.57 -6.94
CA LYS A 424 25.28 -12.80 -7.25
C LYS A 424 24.93 -11.78 -6.17
N ILE A 425 25.07 -12.13 -4.88
CA ILE A 425 24.87 -11.19 -3.76
C ILE A 425 25.87 -10.04 -3.86
N VAL A 426 27.15 -10.33 -4.06
CA VAL A 426 28.21 -9.31 -4.18
C VAL A 426 28.00 -8.43 -5.40
N ALA A 427 27.59 -9.02 -6.54
CA ALA A 427 27.34 -8.29 -7.78
C ALA A 427 26.17 -7.29 -7.69
N THR A 428 25.30 -7.37 -6.68
CA THR A 428 24.21 -6.39 -6.49
C THR A 428 24.72 -4.98 -6.18
N GLY A 429 25.89 -4.86 -5.53
CA GLY A 429 26.45 -3.58 -5.10
C GLY A 429 25.65 -2.86 -4.00
N VAL A 430 24.65 -3.52 -3.39
CA VAL A 430 23.84 -2.97 -2.31
C VAL A 430 24.70 -2.82 -1.05
N VAL A 431 24.64 -1.64 -0.43
CA VAL A 431 25.40 -1.34 0.80
C VAL A 431 24.90 -2.25 1.93
N GLY A 432 25.82 -3.02 2.53
CA GLY A 432 25.49 -3.99 3.59
C GLY A 432 25.20 -5.41 3.10
N ALA A 433 25.15 -5.65 1.79
CA ALA A 433 25.07 -7.00 1.24
C ALA A 433 26.24 -7.86 1.74
N THR A 434 25.92 -9.04 2.27
CA THR A 434 26.88 -9.91 2.96
C THR A 434 26.82 -11.32 2.38
N GLU A 435 27.98 -11.86 2.01
CA GLU A 435 28.11 -13.24 1.55
C GLU A 435 27.69 -14.24 2.62
N ILE A 436 27.08 -15.34 2.17
CA ILE A 436 26.68 -16.43 3.04
C ILE A 436 27.91 -17.26 3.37
N LYS A 437 28.24 -17.34 4.65
CA LYS A 437 29.31 -18.19 5.16
C LYS A 437 28.84 -19.64 5.14
N THR A 438 29.52 -20.44 4.34
CA THR A 438 29.20 -21.84 4.07
C THR A 438 30.37 -22.78 4.34
N ASN A 439 31.31 -22.34 5.17
CA ASN A 439 32.44 -23.19 5.54
C ASN A 439 31.91 -24.45 6.25
N TRP A 440 32.27 -25.63 5.76
CA TRP A 440 31.86 -26.93 6.33
C TRP A 440 32.33 -27.14 7.78
N TRP A 441 33.31 -26.36 8.21
CA TRP A 441 33.81 -26.32 9.59
C TRP A 441 33.11 -25.25 10.44
N ASP A 442 32.32 -24.37 9.80
CA ASP A 442 31.49 -23.36 10.45
C ASP A 442 30.08 -23.95 10.64
N THR A 443 29.76 -24.23 11.90
CA THR A 443 28.48 -24.81 12.29
C THR A 443 27.41 -23.76 12.54
N ASP A 444 27.78 -22.48 12.52
CA ASP A 444 26.87 -21.37 12.79
C ASP A 444 26.03 -21.13 11.55
N GLY A 445 24.96 -21.91 11.43
CA GLY A 445 23.98 -21.83 10.36
C GLY A 445 22.95 -20.71 10.54
N TYR A 446 21.84 -20.83 9.82
CA TYR A 446 20.72 -19.90 9.93
C TYR A 446 19.63 -20.45 10.83
N PHE A 447 19.13 -19.63 11.74
CA PHE A 447 17.92 -19.94 12.50
C PHE A 447 16.69 -19.99 11.59
N SER A 448 15.81 -20.96 11.83
CA SER A 448 14.43 -20.91 11.37
C SER A 448 13.51 -20.31 12.44
N SER A 449 12.30 -19.93 12.04
CA SER A 449 11.22 -19.57 12.99
C SER A 449 10.68 -20.77 13.77
N SER A 450 11.05 -22.00 13.40
CA SER A 450 10.49 -23.23 13.95
C SER A 450 11.28 -23.78 15.14
N LEU A 451 10.57 -24.05 16.23
CA LEU A 451 11.03 -24.81 17.38
C LEU A 451 10.86 -26.32 17.17
N SER A 452 11.65 -27.10 17.90
CA SER A 452 11.39 -28.53 18.13
C SER A 452 10.35 -28.72 19.23
N LEU A 453 9.80 -29.93 19.34
CA LEU A 453 8.96 -30.35 20.47
C LEU A 453 9.67 -30.32 21.84
N SER A 454 10.97 -30.03 21.86
CA SER A 454 11.76 -29.85 23.09
C SER A 454 12.18 -28.39 23.27
N ASP A 455 11.45 -27.46 22.66
CA ASP A 455 11.64 -26.00 22.71
C ASP A 455 13.05 -25.54 22.29
N LYS A 456 13.70 -26.29 21.41
CA LYS A 456 14.98 -25.93 20.81
C LYS A 456 14.77 -25.32 19.44
N VAL A 457 15.49 -24.25 19.15
CA VAL A 457 15.48 -23.60 17.84
C VAL A 457 16.15 -24.50 16.84
N ARG A 458 15.52 -24.65 15.67
CA ARG A 458 16.12 -25.37 14.56
C ARG A 458 17.01 -24.40 13.78
N SER A 459 18.28 -24.75 13.66
CA SER A 459 19.25 -24.04 12.83
C SER A 459 19.74 -24.96 11.72
N ILE A 460 19.92 -24.43 10.52
CA ILE A 460 20.37 -25.20 9.36
C ILE A 460 21.74 -24.71 8.93
N SER A 461 22.67 -25.65 8.75
CA SER A 461 24.04 -25.42 8.25
C SER A 461 24.44 -26.52 7.28
N PHE A 462 25.64 -26.45 6.70
CA PHE A 462 26.23 -27.62 6.05
C PHE A 462 26.66 -28.67 7.08
N SER A 463 26.60 -29.93 6.65
CA SER A 463 27.04 -31.07 7.47
C SER A 463 28.56 -31.07 7.62
N MET A 464 29.06 -31.08 8.86
CA MET A 464 30.49 -31.20 9.15
C MET A 464 31.16 -32.45 8.55
N PHE A 465 30.36 -33.44 8.14
CA PHE A 465 30.84 -34.71 7.57
C PHE A 465 30.86 -34.72 6.03
N GLY A 466 30.59 -33.58 5.39
CA GLY A 466 30.70 -33.43 3.93
C GLY A 466 29.49 -33.89 3.12
N ASP A 467 28.46 -34.46 3.78
CA ASP A 467 27.26 -34.97 3.12
C ASP A 467 26.05 -34.06 3.42
N GLY A 468 25.74 -33.15 2.50
CA GLY A 468 24.49 -32.39 2.50
C GLY A 468 24.37 -31.33 3.60
N ILE A 469 23.11 -31.08 3.99
CA ILE A 469 22.72 -30.10 4.99
C ILE A 469 22.45 -30.78 6.35
N SER A 470 22.63 -30.05 7.44
CA SER A 470 22.41 -30.51 8.81
C SER A 470 21.41 -29.59 9.50
N VAL A 471 20.53 -30.18 10.32
CA VAL A 471 19.62 -29.43 11.21
C VAL A 471 20.10 -29.61 12.64
N ALA A 472 20.61 -28.54 13.24
CA ALA A 472 21.00 -28.49 14.64
C ALA A 472 19.83 -28.03 15.53
N LEU A 473 19.82 -28.48 16.78
CA LEU A 473 18.92 -28.01 17.82
C LEU A 473 19.70 -27.14 18.80
N LEU A 474 19.44 -25.84 18.76
CA LEU A 474 20.10 -24.85 19.59
C LEU A 474 19.16 -24.38 20.72
N SER A 475 19.73 -23.89 21.83
CA SER A 475 18.93 -23.20 22.83
C SER A 475 18.41 -21.88 22.25
N GLN A 476 17.25 -21.42 22.72
CA GLN A 476 16.65 -20.19 22.21
C GLN A 476 17.49 -18.94 22.50
N ASP A 477 18.27 -18.96 23.57
CA ASP A 477 19.22 -17.91 23.95
C ASP A 477 20.59 -18.05 23.26
N ALA A 478 20.81 -19.07 22.42
CA ALA A 478 21.99 -19.13 21.58
C ALA A 478 21.94 -18.03 20.51
N SER A 479 23.11 -17.61 20.04
CA SER A 479 23.23 -16.70 18.90
C SER A 479 23.60 -17.47 17.64
N SER A 480 22.93 -17.19 16.54
CA SER A 480 23.21 -17.72 15.20
C SER A 480 22.89 -16.64 14.17
N HIS A 481 23.21 -16.91 12.92
CA HIS A 481 22.89 -16.01 11.83
C HIS A 481 21.39 -16.09 11.45
N VAL A 482 20.86 -15.00 10.91
CA VAL A 482 19.48 -14.88 10.44
C VAL A 482 19.49 -14.15 9.10
N ARG A 483 18.70 -14.66 8.16
CA ARG A 483 18.42 -14.01 6.87
C ARG A 483 16.92 -14.01 6.63
N ALA A 484 16.37 -12.86 6.22
CA ALA A 484 14.94 -12.70 6.04
C ALA A 484 14.51 -13.23 4.67
N PHE A 485 13.29 -13.73 4.58
CA PHE A 485 12.66 -14.20 3.35
C PHE A 485 11.50 -13.27 2.98
N TYR A 486 11.17 -13.21 1.70
CA TYR A 486 10.08 -12.39 1.18
C TYR A 486 9.37 -13.12 0.05
N LYS A 487 8.03 -13.09 0.03
CA LYS A 487 7.21 -13.64 -1.07
C LYS A 487 6.70 -12.50 -1.93
N PHE A 488 7.00 -12.53 -3.23
CA PHE A 488 6.56 -11.54 -4.22
C PHE A 488 5.59 -12.14 -5.24
#